data_AF-A0A0R3MNR6-F1
#
_entry.id   AF-A0A0R3MNR6-F1
#
_cell.length_a   1.000
_cell.length_b   1.000
_cell.length_c   1.000
_cell.angle_alpha   90.00
_cell.angle_beta   90.00
_cell.angle_gamma   90.00
#
_symmetry.space_group_name_H-M   'P 1'
#
loop_
_entity.id
_entity.type
_entity.pdbx_description
1 polymer ?
#
loop_
_entity_poly.entity_id
_entity_poly.type
_entity_poly.pdbx_seq_one_letter_code
_entity_poly.pdbx_strand_id
1 'polypeptide(L)'
;MNVRRGLWRAWIFVTVLWLIGTAGLAYLVMPDQIARKYQYVYNMRKDVGDPNKVDWSKDFYALMRSPSKEQLSATFDLLEYQYVTSWNEDVQKGTMIAADFPDRSRLYLSAQLTKEDQNYVSKAFWDQRWERYAKEAVPFVAGAILPPLVLLLLGSSLVWVGRGFRT
;
A
#
# COMPACT_ATOMS: atom_id res chain seq x y z
N MET A 1 -6.16 20.57 45.10
CA MET A 1 -6.55 19.73 43.95
C MET A 1 -5.36 18.89 43.51
N ASN A 2 -5.52 17.58 43.29
CA ASN A 2 -4.39 16.68 43.01
C ASN A 2 -3.97 16.82 41.53
N VAL A 3 -3.15 17.83 41.22
CA VAL A 3 -2.75 18.25 39.86
C VAL A 3 -2.33 17.06 38.98
N ARG A 4 -1.62 16.08 39.56
CA ARG A 4 -1.21 14.84 38.89
C ARG A 4 -2.39 14.00 38.37
N ARG A 5 -3.47 13.87 39.16
CA ARG A 5 -4.67 13.12 38.75
C ARG A 5 -5.46 13.89 37.68
N GLY A 6 -5.47 15.21 37.74
CA GLY A 6 -6.07 16.07 36.71
C GLY A 6 -5.36 15.95 35.37
N LEU A 7 -4.02 16.06 35.36
CA LEU A 7 -3.20 15.92 34.16
C LEU A 7 -3.35 14.55 33.51
N TRP A 8 -3.40 13.49 34.32
CA TRP A 8 -3.61 12.13 33.84
C TRP A 8 -4.97 11.95 33.15
N ARG A 9 -6.05 12.44 33.77
CA ARG A 9 -7.39 12.39 33.18
C ARG A 9 -7.49 13.21 31.90
N ALA A 10 -6.88 14.39 31.88
CA ALA A 10 -6.82 15.25 30.68
C ALA A 10 -6.05 14.55 29.55
N TRP A 11 -4.91 13.93 29.85
CA TRP A 11 -4.13 13.19 28.88
C TRP A 11 -4.91 12.01 28.27
N ILE A 12 -5.62 11.22 29.10
CA ILE A 12 -6.49 10.14 28.60
C ILE A 12 -7.54 10.69 27.65
N PHE A 13 -8.25 11.75 28.06
CA PHE A 13 -9.32 12.34 27.26
C PHE A 13 -8.81 12.86 25.91
N VAL A 14 -7.70 13.61 25.92
CA VAL A 14 -7.05 14.12 24.70
C VAL A 14 -6.58 12.98 23.81
N THR A 15 -6.00 11.92 24.39
CA THR A 15 -5.54 10.74 23.64
C THR A 15 -6.71 10.03 22.95
N VAL A 16 -7.82 9.81 23.66
CA VAL A 16 -9.01 9.17 23.07
C VAL A 16 -9.56 10.02 21.92
N LEU A 17 -9.69 11.33 22.10
CA LEU A 17 -10.11 12.23 21.02
C LEU A 17 -9.17 12.20 19.82
N TRP A 18 -7.85 12.17 20.07
CA TRP A 18 -6.83 12.07 19.02
C TRP A 18 -6.94 10.78 18.23
N LEU A 19 -7.10 9.65 18.91
CA LEU A 19 -7.25 8.34 18.27
C LEU A 19 -8.53 8.28 17.42
N ILE A 20 -9.65 8.81 17.91
CA ILE A 20 -10.90 8.90 17.14
C ILE A 20 -10.69 9.76 15.89
N GLY A 21 -10.07 10.93 16.03
CA GLY A 21 -9.78 11.81 14.89
C GLY A 21 -8.87 11.16 13.86
N THR A 22 -7.81 10.48 14.30
CA THR A 22 -6.85 9.79 13.43
C THR A 22 -7.50 8.61 12.72
N ALA A 23 -8.34 7.84 13.41
CA ALA A 23 -9.10 6.74 12.81
C ALA A 23 -10.12 7.27 11.78
N GLY A 24 -10.79 8.39 12.07
CA GLY A 24 -11.69 9.05 11.12
C GLY A 24 -10.95 9.55 9.88
N LEU A 25 -9.78 10.16 10.02
CA LEU A 25 -8.94 10.57 8.90
C LEU A 25 -8.46 9.38 8.08
N ALA A 26 -8.00 8.30 8.73
CA ALA A 26 -7.61 7.08 8.06
C ALA A 26 -8.77 6.49 7.23
N TYR A 27 -9.97 6.43 7.81
CA TYR A 27 -11.17 5.95 7.13
C TYR A 27 -11.51 6.77 5.87
N LEU A 28 -11.31 8.08 5.89
CA LEU A 28 -11.59 8.96 4.75
C LEU A 28 -10.51 8.90 3.67
N VAL A 29 -9.23 8.75 4.05
CA VAL A 29 -8.10 8.89 3.12
C VAL A 29 -7.61 7.55 2.56
N MET A 30 -7.59 6.49 3.38
CA MET A 30 -7.06 5.19 2.95
C MET A 30 -7.75 4.59 1.72
N PRO A 31 -9.09 4.67 1.56
CA PRO A 31 -9.74 4.08 0.38
C PRO A 31 -9.20 4.62 -0.94
N ASP A 32 -8.84 5.90 -1.02
CA ASP A 32 -8.32 6.52 -2.25
C ASP A 32 -6.83 6.23 -2.45
N GLN A 33 -6.06 6.04 -1.36
CA GLN A 33 -4.67 5.58 -1.46
C GLN A 33 -4.56 4.13 -1.92
N ILE A 34 -5.58 3.32 -1.65
CA ILE A 34 -5.61 1.89 -2.03
C ILE A 34 -6.18 1.69 -3.42
N ALA A 35 -7.14 2.53 -3.83
CA ALA A 35 -7.77 2.55 -5.15
C ALA A 35 -6.82 3.04 -6.28
N ARG A 36 -5.58 2.55 -6.26
CA ARG A 36 -4.54 2.85 -7.23
C ARG A 36 -4.48 1.81 -8.34
N LYS A 37 -3.70 2.16 -9.36
CA LYS A 37 -3.47 1.37 -10.56
C LYS A 37 -2.14 0.65 -10.44
N TYR A 38 -2.12 -0.63 -10.81
CA TYR A 38 -0.97 -1.50 -10.64
C TYR A 38 -0.64 -2.24 -11.93
N GLN A 39 0.63 -2.60 -12.06
CA GLN A 39 1.14 -3.48 -13.11
C GLN A 39 1.75 -4.73 -12.50
N TYR A 40 1.63 -5.85 -13.22
CA TYR A 40 2.32 -7.08 -12.86
C TYR A 40 3.78 -7.04 -13.32
N VAL A 41 4.72 -7.36 -12.43
CA VAL A 41 6.14 -7.46 -12.75
C VAL A 41 6.42 -8.84 -13.33
N TYR A 42 6.68 -8.89 -14.64
CA TYR A 42 6.93 -10.13 -15.35
C TYR A 42 8.30 -10.71 -15.02
N ASN A 43 8.33 -12.02 -14.75
CA ASN A 43 9.58 -12.75 -14.58
C ASN A 43 10.07 -13.25 -15.93
N MET A 44 11.17 -12.67 -16.43
CA MET A 44 11.84 -13.20 -17.62
C MET A 44 12.43 -14.58 -17.34
N ARG A 45 12.49 -15.42 -18.37
CA ARG A 45 13.16 -16.72 -18.28
C ARG A 45 14.67 -16.53 -18.17
N LYS A 46 15.35 -17.43 -17.46
CA LYS A 46 16.80 -17.31 -17.18
C LYS A 46 17.69 -17.46 -18.42
N ASP A 47 17.15 -18.09 -19.47
CA ASP A 47 17.78 -18.30 -20.77
C ASP A 47 17.59 -17.12 -21.74
N VAL A 48 16.75 -16.15 -21.39
CA VAL A 48 16.74 -14.85 -22.06
C VAL A 48 18.01 -14.11 -21.64
N GLY A 49 18.83 -13.74 -22.62
CA GLY A 49 20.07 -12.98 -22.39
C GLY A 49 19.82 -11.58 -21.82
N ASP A 50 20.79 -10.67 -21.98
CA ASP A 50 20.70 -9.27 -21.52
C ASP A 50 19.30 -8.66 -21.79
N PRO A 51 18.56 -8.24 -20.74
CA PRO A 51 17.23 -7.65 -20.85
C PRO A 51 17.16 -6.45 -21.82
N ASN A 52 18.29 -5.78 -22.04
CA ASN A 52 18.39 -4.62 -22.94
C ASN A 52 18.56 -5.00 -24.42
N LYS A 53 18.76 -6.30 -24.72
CA LYS A 53 18.95 -6.83 -26.07
C LYS A 53 17.90 -7.89 -26.42
N VAL A 54 16.74 -7.82 -25.76
CA VAL A 54 15.64 -8.77 -25.97
C VAL A 54 14.98 -8.49 -27.31
N ASP A 55 14.86 -9.54 -28.11
CA ASP A 55 14.03 -9.54 -29.31
C ASP A 55 12.56 -9.72 -28.91
N TRP A 56 11.85 -8.60 -28.84
CA TRP A 56 10.43 -8.53 -28.48
C TRP A 56 9.48 -9.05 -29.57
N SER A 57 9.99 -9.45 -30.74
CA SER A 57 9.16 -10.11 -31.76
C SER A 57 8.82 -11.56 -31.43
N LYS A 58 9.55 -12.17 -30.47
CA LYS A 58 9.31 -13.53 -30.02
C LYS A 58 8.01 -13.67 -29.25
N ASP A 59 7.46 -14.88 -29.29
CA ASP A 59 6.29 -15.24 -28.49
C ASP A 59 6.49 -14.91 -27.01
N PHE A 60 5.44 -14.43 -26.37
CA PHE A 60 5.45 -13.99 -24.98
C PHE A 60 6.13 -14.99 -24.04
N TYR A 61 5.72 -16.26 -24.10
CA TYR A 61 6.25 -17.33 -23.23
C TYR A 61 7.61 -17.88 -23.67
N ALA A 62 8.14 -17.47 -24.82
CA ALA A 62 9.54 -17.70 -25.14
C ALA A 62 10.44 -16.80 -24.27
N LEU A 63 9.93 -15.62 -23.87
CA LEU A 63 10.64 -14.62 -23.08
C LEU A 63 10.28 -14.66 -21.60
N MET A 64 9.00 -14.87 -21.29
CA MET A 64 8.45 -14.77 -19.93
C MET A 64 8.15 -16.15 -19.36
N ARG A 65 8.31 -16.27 -18.04
CA ARG A 65 7.90 -17.46 -17.29
C ARG A 65 6.39 -17.45 -17.07
N SER A 66 5.77 -18.62 -17.03
CA SER A 66 4.33 -18.74 -16.77
C SER A 66 4.08 -18.76 -15.25
N PRO A 67 3.44 -17.72 -14.67
CA PRO A 67 3.25 -17.64 -13.23
C PRO A 67 2.38 -18.77 -12.66
N SER A 68 1.33 -19.21 -13.36
CA SER A 68 0.45 -20.27 -12.88
C SER A 68 1.08 -21.65 -12.97
N LYS A 69 1.77 -21.97 -14.07
CA LYS A 69 2.42 -23.27 -14.28
C LYS A 69 3.58 -23.49 -13.33
N GLU A 70 4.36 -22.44 -13.09
CA GLU A 70 5.56 -22.49 -12.25
C GLU A 70 5.31 -22.04 -10.81
N GLN A 71 4.07 -21.66 -10.46
CA GLN A 71 3.66 -21.20 -9.13
C GLN A 71 4.55 -20.05 -8.61
N LEU A 72 4.78 -19.05 -9.46
CA LEU A 72 5.68 -17.94 -9.16
C LEU A 72 5.05 -16.97 -8.17
N SER A 73 5.87 -16.47 -7.24
CA SER A 73 5.49 -15.33 -6.39
C SER A 73 5.18 -14.12 -7.27
N ALA A 74 3.97 -13.59 -7.17
CA ALA A 74 3.55 -12.42 -7.93
C ALA A 74 4.03 -11.13 -7.25
N THR A 75 4.62 -10.24 -8.05
CA THR A 75 5.07 -8.91 -7.62
C THR A 75 4.33 -7.85 -8.43
N PHE A 76 3.99 -6.74 -7.79
CA PHE A 76 3.17 -5.69 -8.38
C PHE A 76 3.76 -4.33 -8.08
N ASP A 77 3.84 -3.50 -9.11
CA ASP A 77 4.29 -2.12 -9.00
C ASP A 77 3.12 -1.16 -9.22
N LEU A 78 3.20 0.00 -8.57
CA LEU A 78 2.29 1.11 -8.83
C LEU A 78 2.53 1.63 -10.25
N LEU A 79 1.45 1.78 -11.01
CA LEU A 79 1.51 2.40 -12.31
C LEU A 79 1.56 3.92 -12.12
N GLU A 80 2.65 4.55 -12.55
CA GLU A 80 2.78 5.99 -12.48
C GLU A 80 1.71 6.69 -13.31
N TYR A 81 1.24 7.84 -12.82
CA TYR A 81 0.13 8.59 -13.42
C TYR A 81 0.32 8.86 -14.92
N GLN A 82 1.54 9.12 -15.35
CA GLN A 82 1.89 9.39 -16.75
C GLN A 82 1.58 8.23 -17.71
N TYR A 83 1.62 6.97 -17.23
CA TYR A 83 1.38 5.79 -18.06
C TYR A 83 -0.09 5.34 -18.07
N VAL A 84 -0.90 5.86 -17.15
CA VAL A 84 -2.30 5.45 -16.97
C VAL A 84 -3.14 5.66 -18.23
N THR A 85 -2.96 6.79 -18.90
CA THR A 85 -3.71 7.10 -20.13
C THR A 85 -3.34 6.15 -21.25
N SER A 86 -2.05 5.95 -21.51
CA SER A 86 -1.57 5.01 -22.53
C SER A 86 -2.05 3.59 -22.26
N TRP A 87 -2.03 3.13 -21.02
CA TRP A 87 -2.43 1.77 -20.68
C TRP A 87 -3.95 1.58 -20.79
N ASN A 88 -4.74 2.60 -20.48
CA ASN A 88 -6.17 2.58 -20.77
C ASN A 88 -6.46 2.47 -22.28
N GLU A 89 -5.70 3.19 -23.12
CA GLU A 89 -5.82 3.06 -24.57
C GLU A 89 -5.42 1.65 -25.05
N ASP A 90 -4.37 1.07 -24.46
CA ASP A 90 -3.91 -0.27 -24.80
C ASP A 90 -4.93 -1.35 -24.39
N VAL A 91 -5.67 -1.12 -23.31
CA VAL A 91 -6.84 -1.95 -22.96
C VAL A 91 -7.94 -1.83 -24.01
N GLN A 92 -8.21 -0.62 -24.53
CA GLN A 92 -9.19 -0.43 -25.61
C GLN A 92 -8.74 -1.07 -26.93
N LYS A 93 -7.43 -1.03 -27.22
CA LYS A 93 -6.82 -1.69 -28.39
C LYS A 93 -6.72 -3.21 -28.24
N GLY A 94 -6.93 -3.74 -27.03
CA GLY A 94 -6.86 -5.16 -26.73
C GLY A 94 -5.44 -5.72 -26.60
N THR A 95 -4.42 -4.86 -26.53
CA THR A 95 -3.03 -5.27 -26.25
C THR A 95 -2.81 -5.49 -24.74
N MET A 96 -3.64 -4.88 -23.91
CA MET A 96 -3.69 -5.09 -22.46
C MET A 96 -5.08 -5.50 -21.99
N ILE A 97 -5.13 -6.05 -20.79
CA ILE A 97 -6.35 -6.41 -20.06
C ILE A 97 -6.30 -5.70 -18.71
N ALA A 98 -7.44 -5.14 -18.30
CA ALA A 98 -7.60 -4.58 -16.97
C ALA A 98 -8.50 -5.51 -16.13
N ALA A 99 -8.04 -5.80 -14.91
CA ALA A 99 -8.84 -6.45 -13.87
C ALA A 99 -9.17 -5.41 -12.78
N ASP A 100 -10.46 -5.18 -12.56
CA ASP A 100 -10.98 -4.29 -11.52
C ASP A 100 -11.33 -5.09 -10.25
N PHE A 101 -11.02 -4.53 -9.08
CA PHE A 101 -11.22 -5.17 -7.79
C PHE A 101 -12.20 -4.40 -6.89
N PRO A 102 -12.80 -5.07 -5.86
CA PRO A 102 -13.77 -4.44 -4.97
C PRO A 102 -13.26 -3.21 -4.19
N ASP A 103 -11.94 -3.11 -3.96
CA ASP A 103 -11.29 -1.96 -3.32
C ASP A 103 -11.08 -0.78 -4.30
N ARG A 104 -11.65 -0.86 -5.52
CA ARG A 104 -11.49 0.08 -6.64
C ARG A 104 -10.06 0.15 -7.19
N SER A 105 -9.17 -0.76 -6.77
CA SER A 105 -7.87 -0.90 -7.41
C SER A 105 -8.03 -1.59 -8.77
N ARG A 106 -7.08 -1.30 -9.67
CA ARG A 106 -7.05 -1.87 -11.02
C ARG A 106 -5.68 -2.45 -11.31
N LEU A 107 -5.65 -3.70 -11.77
CA LEU A 107 -4.45 -4.38 -12.23
C LEU A 107 -4.46 -4.44 -13.76
N TYR A 108 -3.37 -4.02 -14.38
CA TYR A 108 -3.17 -4.16 -15.82
C TYR A 108 -2.25 -5.34 -16.10
N LEU A 109 -2.65 -6.14 -17.09
CA LEU A 109 -1.99 -7.36 -17.53
C LEU A 109 -1.84 -7.33 -19.05
N SER A 110 -0.83 -8.01 -19.58
CA SER A 110 -0.66 -8.20 -21.01
C SER A 110 -1.77 -9.11 -21.54
N ALA A 111 -2.36 -8.76 -22.68
CA ALA A 111 -3.34 -9.62 -23.35
C ALA A 111 -2.72 -10.93 -23.88
N GLN A 112 -1.39 -11.00 -23.97
CA GLN A 112 -0.66 -12.19 -24.41
C GLN A 112 -0.59 -13.29 -23.33
N LEU A 113 -0.94 -12.97 -22.07
CA LEU A 113 -1.06 -13.98 -21.02
C LEU A 113 -2.23 -14.93 -21.32
N THR A 114 -2.04 -16.20 -21.02
CA THR A 114 -3.14 -17.18 -20.97
C THR A 114 -4.16 -16.79 -19.91
N LYS A 115 -5.42 -17.23 -20.09
CA LYS A 115 -6.48 -16.99 -19.09
C LYS A 115 -6.13 -17.60 -17.72
N GLU A 116 -5.43 -18.72 -17.70
CA GLU A 116 -4.97 -19.37 -16.46
C GLU A 116 -3.99 -18.46 -15.70
N ASP A 117 -3.00 -17.89 -16.39
CA ASP A 117 -2.06 -16.95 -15.79
C ASP A 117 -2.73 -15.65 -15.36
N GLN A 118 -3.66 -15.11 -16.16
CA GLN A 118 -4.43 -13.92 -15.79
C GLN A 118 -5.22 -14.14 -14.50
N ASN A 119 -5.90 -15.28 -14.37
CA ASN A 119 -6.65 -15.63 -13.18
C ASN A 119 -5.75 -15.84 -11.97
N TYR A 120 -4.61 -16.52 -12.17
CA TYR A 120 -3.63 -16.74 -11.12
C TYR A 120 -3.08 -15.42 -10.57
N VAL A 121 -2.62 -14.54 -11.46
CA VAL A 121 -2.03 -13.25 -11.08
C VAL A 121 -3.08 -12.33 -10.46
N SER A 122 -4.30 -12.27 -11.01
CA SER A 122 -5.39 -11.47 -10.44
C SER A 122 -5.79 -11.96 -9.05
N LYS A 123 -5.83 -13.27 -8.83
CA LYS A 123 -6.07 -13.85 -7.51
C LYS A 123 -4.95 -13.49 -6.54
N ALA A 124 -3.69 -13.69 -6.93
CA ALA A 124 -2.54 -13.34 -6.10
C ALA A 124 -2.54 -11.84 -5.72
N PHE A 125 -2.91 -10.97 -6.66
CA PHE A 125 -3.06 -9.54 -6.41
C PHE A 125 -4.14 -9.25 -5.35
N TRP A 126 -5.29 -9.92 -5.43
CA TRP A 126 -6.36 -9.76 -4.45
C TRP A 126 -5.99 -10.34 -3.08
N ASP A 127 -5.26 -11.45 -3.04
CA ASP A 127 -4.82 -12.08 -1.80
C ASP A 127 -3.81 -11.19 -1.05
N GLN A 128 -2.94 -10.48 -1.79
CA GLN A 128 -2.00 -9.49 -1.24
C GLN A 128 -2.65 -8.15 -0.81
N ARG A 129 -3.99 -8.01 -0.88
CA ARG A 129 -4.66 -6.74 -0.53
C ARG A 129 -4.32 -6.26 0.89
N TRP A 130 -4.31 -7.17 1.86
CA TRP A 130 -4.08 -6.80 3.26
C TRP A 130 -2.68 -6.24 3.50
N GLU A 131 -1.69 -6.68 2.72
CA GLU A 131 -0.34 -6.11 2.78
C GLU A 131 -0.33 -4.67 2.27
N ARG A 132 -1.09 -4.37 1.20
CA ARG A 132 -1.25 -2.99 0.70
C ARG A 132 -1.94 -2.10 1.74
N TYR A 133 -3.04 -2.57 2.32
CA TYR A 133 -3.73 -1.87 3.42
C TYR A 133 -2.79 -1.63 4.60
N ALA A 134 -2.00 -2.63 5.00
CA ALA A 134 -1.07 -2.52 6.11
C ALA A 134 0.03 -1.48 5.83
N LYS A 135 0.61 -1.49 4.62
CA LYS A 135 1.63 -0.49 4.20
C LYS A 135 1.09 0.93 4.26
N GLU A 136 -0.11 1.18 3.72
CA GLU A 136 -0.73 2.51 3.74
C GLU A 136 -1.22 2.90 5.15
N ALA A 137 -1.50 1.95 6.03
CA ALA A 137 -1.90 2.21 7.42
C ALA A 137 -0.73 2.65 8.32
N VAL A 138 0.52 2.30 8.00
CA VAL A 138 1.72 2.64 8.80
C VAL A 138 1.78 4.11 9.22
N PRO A 139 1.67 5.11 8.31
CA PRO A 139 1.73 6.52 8.70
C PRO A 139 0.60 6.91 9.65
N PHE A 140 -0.60 6.35 9.50
CA PHE A 140 -1.72 6.62 10.40
C PHE A 140 -1.50 6.01 11.79
N VAL A 141 -0.95 4.79 11.86
CA VAL A 141 -0.59 4.15 13.14
C VAL A 141 0.49 4.95 13.86
N ALA A 142 1.53 5.37 13.13
CA ALA A 142 2.58 6.24 13.68
C ALA A 142 2.00 7.57 14.17
N GLY A 143 1.15 8.22 13.36
CA GLY A 143 0.45 9.46 13.70
C GLY A 143 -0.53 9.31 14.87
N ALA A 144 -1.11 8.13 15.08
CA ALA A 144 -1.99 7.84 16.21
C ALA A 144 -1.22 7.71 17.54
N ILE A 145 -0.02 7.12 17.51
CA ILE A 145 0.74 6.73 18.70
C ILE A 145 1.73 7.82 19.15
N LEU A 146 2.47 8.41 18.21
CA LEU A 146 3.58 9.31 18.56
C LEU A 146 3.13 10.59 19.29
N PRO A 147 2.09 11.32 18.84
CA PRO A 147 1.70 12.58 19.50
C PRO A 147 1.21 12.39 20.95
N PRO A 148 0.35 11.40 21.28
CA PRO A 148 -0.01 11.13 22.67
C PRO A 148 1.18 10.78 23.57
N LEU A 149 2.16 10.01 23.06
CA LEU A 149 3.39 9.69 23.80
C LEU A 149 4.24 10.93 24.07
N VAL A 150 4.44 11.78 23.05
CA VAL A 150 5.18 13.04 23.19
C VAL A 150 4.49 13.95 24.21
N LEU A 151 3.16 14.08 24.15
CA LEU A 151 2.38 14.85 25.13
C LEU A 151 2.54 14.31 26.55
N LEU A 152 2.58 12.99 26.73
CA LEU A 152 2.79 12.36 28.03
C LEU A 152 4.18 12.72 28.61
N LEU A 153 5.22 12.65 27.79
CA LEU A 153 6.60 12.95 28.18
C LEU A 153 6.77 14.44 28.50
N LEU A 154 6.21 15.33 27.68
CA LEU A 154 6.23 16.78 27.92
C LEU A 154 5.48 17.15 29.19
N GLY A 155 4.27 16.62 29.37
CA GLY A 155 3.47 16.85 30.59
C GLY A 155 4.18 16.38 31.85
N SER A 156 4.87 15.23 31.78
CA SER A 156 5.66 14.71 32.90
C SER A 156 6.89 15.58 33.20
N SER A 157 7.57 16.06 32.16
CA SER A 157 8.74 16.94 32.28
C SER A 157 8.37 18.28 32.92
N LEU A 158 7.25 18.89 32.51
CA LEU A 158 6.76 20.14 33.11
C LEU A 158 6.43 19.98 34.60
N VAL A 159 5.82 18.86 34.99
CA VAL A 159 5.54 18.55 36.40
C VAL A 159 6.83 18.36 37.20
N TRP A 160 7.86 17.75 36.60
CA TRP A 160 9.17 17.57 37.24
C TRP A 160 9.87 18.92 37.46
N VAL A 161 9.96 19.76 36.41
CA VAL A 161 10.54 21.11 36.49
C VAL A 161 9.81 21.96 37.54
N GLY A 162 8.48 21.99 37.51
CA GLY A 162 7.68 22.77 38.46
C GLY A 162 7.82 22.31 39.92
N ARG A 163 8.23 21.05 40.17
CA ARG A 163 8.58 20.58 41.51
C ARG A 163 9.98 20.99 41.93
N GLY A 164 10.93 21.06 41.00
CA GLY A 164 12.29 21.53 41.27
C GLY A 164 12.37 23.01 41.68
N PHE A 165 11.41 23.84 41.26
CA PHE A 165 11.28 25.23 41.70
C PHE A 165 10.53 25.41 43.03
N ARG A 166 10.10 24.31 43.67
CA ARG A 166 9.36 24.33 44.94
C ARG A 166 10.22 24.00 46.16
N THR A 167 11.53 23.82 45.95
CA THR A 167 12.61 23.92 46.94
C THR A 167 13.11 25.35 47.01
#